data_AF-W2M9Z3-F1
#
_entry.id   AF-W2M9Z3-F1
#
_cell.length_a   1.000
_cell.length_b   1.000
_cell.length_c   1.000
_cell.angle_alpha   90.00
_cell.angle_beta   90.00
_cell.angle_gamma   90.00
#
_symmetry.space_group_name_H-M   'P 1'
#
loop_
_entity.id
_entity.type
_entity.pdbx_description
1 polymer ?
#
loop_
_entity_poly.entity_id
_entity_poly.type
_entity_poly.pdbx_seq_one_letter_code
_entity_poly.pdbx_strand_id
1 'polypeptide(L)'
;MERDNDLDYQVKDAMMLDTLRVVDPLHFDRAKLAEVIARRQCNQEDKKRRPHAHTRHPREAEEMAARQLNVDLTAILRGKIPRAYGEMPENIGNYRRLCPHTTIYNQLVKLKRSCLRGGERKG
;
A
#
# COMPACT_ATOMS: atom_id res chain seq x y z
N MET A 1 -25.17 -7.93 4.93
CA MET A 1 -25.68 -6.89 5.86
C MET A 1 -27.18 -6.84 5.65
N GLU A 2 -27.95 -7.44 6.55
CA GLU A 2 -29.42 -7.35 6.54
C GLU A 2 -29.85 -5.87 6.72
N ARG A 3 -30.98 -5.49 6.13
CA ARG A 3 -31.47 -4.11 6.09
C ARG A 3 -33.00 -4.16 6.22
N ASP A 4 -33.44 -4.39 7.46
CA ASP A 4 -34.82 -4.79 7.72
C ASP A 4 -35.71 -3.61 8.13
N ASN A 5 -35.10 -2.47 8.50
CA ASN A 5 -35.80 -1.23 8.82
C ASN A 5 -35.13 0.01 8.18
N ASP A 6 -35.83 1.14 8.13
CA ASP A 6 -35.32 2.37 7.50
C ASP A 6 -34.05 2.93 8.17
N LEU A 7 -33.91 2.73 9.48
CA LEU A 7 -32.72 3.14 10.22
C LEU A 7 -31.48 2.33 9.77
N ASP A 8 -31.66 1.04 9.49
CA ASP A 8 -30.62 0.16 8.99
C ASP A 8 -30.12 0.64 7.63
N TYR A 9 -31.01 1.04 6.73
CA TYR A 9 -30.63 1.63 5.45
C TYR A 9 -29.79 2.88 5.66
N GLN A 10 -30.27 3.83 6.47
CA GLN A 10 -29.58 5.10 6.69
C GLN A 10 -28.18 4.91 7.28
N VAL A 11 -28.05 4.09 8.32
CA VAL A 11 -26.77 3.88 9.00
C VAL A 11 -25.82 3.03 8.16
N LYS A 12 -26.29 1.92 7.59
CA LYS A 12 -25.43 0.98 6.87
C LYS A 12 -24.99 1.56 5.53
N ASP A 13 -25.84 2.28 4.82
CA ASP A 13 -25.46 2.91 3.56
C ASP A 13 -24.43 4.02 3.79
N ALA A 14 -24.62 4.86 4.82
CA ALA A 14 -23.63 5.86 5.21
C ALA A 14 -22.28 5.21 5.59
N MET A 15 -22.32 4.13 6.38
CA MET A 15 -21.14 3.38 6.78
C MET A 15 -20.40 2.75 5.60
N MET A 16 -21.13 2.17 4.63
CA MET A 16 -20.54 1.59 3.43
C MET A 16 -19.86 2.66 2.57
N LEU A 17 -20.51 3.82 2.38
CA LEU A 17 -19.94 4.94 1.63
C LEU A 17 -18.68 5.49 2.30
N ASP A 18 -18.71 5.66 3.62
CA ASP A 18 -17.52 6.09 4.38
C ASP A 18 -16.41 5.03 4.31
N THR A 19 -16.73 3.74 4.32
CA THR A 19 -15.75 2.66 4.12
C THR A 19 -15.07 2.77 2.76
N LEU A 20 -15.84 2.98 1.69
CA LEU A 20 -15.29 3.13 0.34
C LEU A 20 -14.36 4.35 0.25
N ARG A 21 -14.71 5.45 0.90
CA ARG A 21 -13.88 6.67 0.98
C ARG A 21 -12.59 6.47 1.78
N VAL A 22 -12.65 5.75 2.90
CA VAL A 22 -11.48 5.46 3.74
C VAL A 22 -10.53 4.48 3.06
N VAL A 23 -11.06 3.45 2.43
CA VAL A 23 -10.24 2.48 1.70
C VAL A 23 -9.65 3.14 0.46
N ASP A 24 -10.42 3.98 -0.24
CA ASP A 24 -10.08 4.60 -1.53
C ASP A 24 -9.30 3.63 -2.44
N PRO A 25 -9.96 2.56 -2.94
CA PRO A 25 -9.28 1.53 -3.71
C PRO A 25 -8.56 2.15 -4.91
N LEU A 26 -7.24 1.96 -4.94
CA LEU A 26 -6.42 2.49 -6.01
C LEU A 26 -6.72 1.75 -7.32
N HIS A 27 -7.27 2.49 -8.27
CA HIS A 27 -7.52 1.96 -9.60
C HIS A 27 -6.21 1.89 -10.39
N PHE A 28 -6.07 0.85 -11.20
CA PHE A 28 -4.93 0.68 -12.08
C PHE A 28 -5.38 0.29 -13.48
N ASP A 29 -4.54 0.64 -14.46
CA ASP A 29 -4.72 0.29 -15.85
C ASP A 29 -4.22 -1.13 -16.12
N ARG A 30 -5.16 -2.05 -16.36
CA ARG A 30 -4.87 -3.46 -16.63
C ARG A 30 -4.08 -3.67 -17.92
N ALA A 31 -4.36 -2.87 -18.96
CA ALA A 31 -3.67 -2.97 -20.24
C ALA A 31 -2.21 -2.52 -20.10
N LYS A 32 -1.97 -1.40 -19.40
CA LYS A 32 -0.61 -0.93 -19.10
C LYS A 32 0.15 -1.90 -18.21
N LEU A 33 -0.51 -2.52 -17.23
CA LEU A 33 0.12 -3.55 -16.41
C LEU A 33 0.57 -4.74 -17.26
N ALA A 34 -0.29 -5.25 -18.15
CA ALA A 34 0.06 -6.36 -19.03
C ALA A 34 1.23 -6.01 -19.97
N GLU A 35 1.21 -4.81 -20.56
CA GLU A 35 2.29 -4.28 -21.41
C GLU A 35 3.64 -4.24 -20.66
N VAL A 36 3.64 -3.68 -19.44
CA VAL A 36 4.85 -3.59 -18.60
C VAL A 36 5.38 -4.99 -18.23
N ILE A 37 4.50 -5.93 -17.88
CA ILE A 37 4.90 -7.31 -17.56
C ILE A 37 5.53 -7.99 -18.78
N ALA A 38 4.88 -7.93 -19.94
CA ALA A 38 5.39 -8.53 -21.17
C ALA A 38 6.77 -7.97 -21.56
N ARG A 39 6.92 -6.64 -21.49
CA ARG A 39 8.20 -5.97 -21.75
C ARG A 39 9.28 -6.41 -20.77
N ARG A 40 8.97 -6.51 -19.47
CA ARG A 40 9.92 -6.95 -18.44
C ARG A 40 10.34 -8.41 -18.62
N GLN A 41 9.42 -9.28 -19.05
CA GLN A 41 9.73 -10.67 -19.38
C GLN A 41 10.70 -10.75 -20.57
N CYS A 42 10.43 -10.03 -21.66
CA CYS A 42 11.34 -9.98 -22.82
C CYS A 42 12.75 -9.51 -22.41
N ASN A 43 12.82 -8.41 -21.65
CA ASN A 43 14.10 -7.89 -21.16
C ASN A 43 14.86 -8.89 -20.26
N GLN A 44 14.16 -9.72 -19.48
CA GLN A 44 14.80 -10.76 -18.68
C GLN A 44 15.36 -11.88 -19.56
N GLU A 45 14.62 -12.32 -20.58
CA GLU A 45 15.09 -13.32 -21.54
C GLU A 45 16.29 -12.82 -22.34
N ASP A 46 16.30 -11.55 -22.75
CA ASP A 46 17.43 -10.96 -23.47
C ASP A 46 18.69 -10.86 -22.58
N LYS A 47 18.54 -10.57 -21.29
CA LYS A 47 19.65 -10.61 -20.33
C LYS A 47 20.23 -12.01 -20.18
N LYS A 48 19.39 -13.06 -20.16
CA LYS A 48 19.87 -14.45 -20.13
C LYS A 48 20.65 -14.80 -21.40
N ARG A 49 20.20 -14.32 -22.56
CA ARG A 49 20.88 -14.53 -23.85
C ARG A 49 22.22 -13.79 -23.95
N ARG A 50 22.35 -12.62 -23.31
CA ARG A 50 23.53 -11.74 -23.42
C ARG A 50 23.91 -11.14 -22.05
N PRO A 51 24.56 -11.90 -21.16
CA PRO A 51 24.82 -11.48 -19.78
C PRO A 51 25.80 -10.31 -19.66
N HIS A 52 26.69 -10.11 -20.63
CA HIS A 52 27.71 -9.05 -20.61
C HIS A 52 27.38 -7.83 -21.48
N ALA A 53 26.20 -7.76 -22.10
CA ALA A 53 25.87 -6.69 -23.06
C ALA A 53 25.76 -5.30 -22.40
N HIS A 54 25.48 -5.23 -21.09
CA HIS A 54 25.27 -3.98 -20.36
C HIS A 54 25.89 -4.02 -18.96
N THR A 55 27.22 -4.21 -18.89
CA THR A 55 27.96 -4.07 -17.63
C THR A 55 27.99 -2.58 -17.24
N ARG A 56 27.20 -2.22 -16.23
CA ARG A 56 27.20 -0.89 -15.61
C ARG A 56 27.67 -0.99 -14.17
N HIS A 57 28.09 0.13 -13.59
CA HIS A 57 28.35 0.18 -12.16
C HIS A 57 27.06 -0.15 -11.39
N PRO A 58 27.10 -0.98 -10.33
CA PRO A 58 25.89 -1.45 -9.62
C PRO A 58 24.95 -0.31 -9.20
N ARG A 59 25.51 0.77 -8.64
CA ARG A 59 24.74 1.95 -8.21
C ARG A 59 23.96 2.62 -9.35
N GLU A 60 24.58 2.78 -10.51
CA GLU A 60 23.93 3.41 -11.67
C GLU A 60 22.83 2.50 -12.25
N ALA A 61 23.05 1.18 -12.20
CA ALA A 61 22.05 0.20 -12.61
C ALA A 61 20.81 0.25 -11.70
N GLU A 62 21.01 0.37 -10.38
CA GLU A 62 19.92 0.52 -9.40
C GLU A 62 19.14 1.83 -9.61
N GLU A 63 19.83 2.96 -9.77
CA GLU A 63 19.19 4.26 -10.01
C GLU A 63 18.34 4.25 -11.30
N MET A 64 18.88 3.67 -12.38
CA MET A 64 18.14 3.50 -13.64
C MET A 64 16.94 2.58 -13.49
N ALA A 65 17.08 1.47 -12.74
CA ALA A 65 15.98 0.55 -12.48
C ALA A 65 14.87 1.21 -11.67
N ALA A 66 15.22 2.03 -10.66
CA ALA A 66 14.26 2.79 -9.87
C ALA A 66 13.50 3.83 -10.72
N ARG A 67 14.21 4.57 -11.59
CA ARG A 67 13.58 5.52 -12.52
C ARG A 67 12.60 4.82 -13.45
N GLN A 68 13.00 3.70 -14.06
CA GLN A 68 12.12 2.93 -14.94
C GLN A 68 10.90 2.37 -14.19
N LEU A 69 11.10 1.89 -12.96
CA LEU A 69 10.01 1.42 -12.12
C LEU A 69 9.01 2.54 -11.81
N ASN A 70 9.49 3.75 -11.51
CA ASN A 70 8.61 4.89 -11.25
C ASN A 70 7.80 5.29 -12.50
N VAL A 71 8.40 5.27 -13.70
CA VAL A 71 7.68 5.50 -14.96
C VAL A 71 6.57 4.46 -15.15
N ASP A 72 6.89 3.19 -14.95
CA ASP A 72 5.95 2.09 -15.08
C ASP A 72 4.77 2.21 -14.10
N LEU A 73 5.09 2.46 -12.82
CA LEU A 73 4.08 2.62 -11.78
C LEU A 73 3.20 3.84 -12.02
N THR A 74 3.78 4.95 -12.51
CA THR A 74 3.03 6.15 -12.88
C THR A 74 2.03 5.82 -13.99
N ALA A 75 2.44 5.07 -15.01
CA ALA A 75 1.55 4.66 -16.09
C ALA A 75 0.45 3.69 -15.61
N ILE A 76 0.82 2.69 -14.80
CA ILE A 76 -0.12 1.68 -14.28
C ILE A 76 -1.14 2.31 -13.34
N LEU A 77 -0.70 3.20 -12.45
CA LEU A 77 -1.53 3.81 -11.40
C LEU A 77 -2.14 5.15 -11.84
N ARG A 78 -2.03 5.49 -13.13
CA ARG A 78 -2.58 6.73 -13.71
C ARG A 78 -2.13 8.00 -12.96
N GLY A 79 -0.86 8.01 -12.54
CA GLY A 79 -0.26 9.11 -11.79
C GLY A 79 -0.65 9.17 -10.30
N LYS A 80 -1.51 8.26 -9.81
CA LYS A 80 -1.86 8.20 -8.39
C LYS A 80 -0.80 7.43 -7.59
N ILE A 81 -0.58 7.85 -6.36
CA ILE A 81 0.37 7.24 -5.43
C ILE A 81 -0.41 6.47 -4.36
N PRO A 82 -0.07 5.20 -4.07
CA PRO A 82 -0.69 4.46 -2.98
C PRO A 82 -0.43 5.14 -1.63
N ARG A 83 -1.46 5.19 -0.79
CA ARG A 83 -1.38 5.77 0.55
C ARG A 83 -0.37 5.02 1.42
N ALA A 84 0.46 5.75 2.17
CA ALA A 84 1.45 5.18 3.07
C ALA A 84 0.81 4.62 4.35
N TYR A 85 1.55 3.73 5.04
CA TYR A 85 1.09 3.18 6.31
C TYR A 85 0.88 4.29 7.36
N GLY A 86 -0.31 4.33 7.95
CA GLY A 86 -0.67 5.30 9.00
C GLY A 86 -1.01 6.70 8.49
N GLU A 87 -0.87 6.95 7.19
CA GLU A 87 -1.33 8.18 6.54
C GLU A 87 -2.86 8.28 6.64
N MET A 88 -3.36 9.47 6.97
CA MET A 88 -4.80 9.70 7.11
C MET A 88 -5.46 9.73 5.73
N PRO A 89 -6.62 9.09 5.54
CA PRO A 89 -7.40 9.27 4.32
C PRO A 89 -7.83 10.73 4.19
N GLU A 90 -7.93 11.22 2.94
CA GLU A 90 -8.45 12.56 2.66
C GLU A 90 -9.87 12.75 3.23
N ASN A 91 -10.69 11.70 3.13
CA ASN A 91 -12.07 11.70 3.60
C ASN A 91 -12.29 10.52 4.55
N ILE A 92 -12.30 10.79 5.86
CA ILE A 92 -12.54 9.76 6.88
C ILE A 92 -14.03 9.49 7.15
N GLY A 93 -14.90 10.45 6.80
CA GLY A 93 -16.33 10.37 7.11
C GLY A 93 -16.57 10.36 8.62
N ASN A 94 -17.51 9.54 9.08
CA ASN A 94 -17.84 9.40 10.49
C ASN A 94 -16.93 8.45 11.27
N TYR A 95 -15.90 7.88 10.62
CA TYR A 95 -14.94 7.05 11.30
C TYR A 95 -13.96 7.87 12.15
N ARG A 96 -13.46 7.23 13.20
CA ARG A 96 -12.37 7.75 14.02
C ARG A 96 -11.21 6.76 13.97
N ARG A 97 -10.02 7.27 13.65
CA ARG A 97 -8.79 6.48 13.72
C ARG A 97 -8.55 6.01 15.16
N LEU A 98 -8.47 4.70 15.36
CA LEU A 98 -8.08 4.10 16.64
C LEU A 98 -6.58 3.81 16.70
N CYS A 99 -5.96 3.51 15.56
CA CYS A 99 -4.53 3.28 15.37
C CYS A 99 -4.15 3.48 13.88
N PRO A 100 -2.86 3.57 13.53
CA PRO A 100 -1.72 3.82 14.41
C PRO A 100 -1.66 5.28 14.89
N HIS A 101 -0.66 5.61 15.71
CA HIS A 101 -0.32 6.98 16.15
C HIS A 101 -1.37 7.74 16.98
N THR A 102 -2.36 7.06 17.55
CA THR A 102 -3.25 7.67 18.55
C THR A 102 -2.63 7.61 19.93
N THR A 103 -3.05 8.49 20.84
CA THR A 103 -2.60 8.49 22.24
C THR A 103 -2.83 7.12 22.89
N ILE A 104 -4.03 6.56 22.69
CA ILE A 104 -4.43 5.25 23.22
C ILE A 104 -3.52 4.15 22.64
N TYR A 105 -3.32 4.13 21.32
CA TYR A 105 -2.43 3.17 20.67
C TYR A 105 -0.99 3.26 21.19
N ASN A 106 -0.44 4.46 21.33
CA ASN A 106 0.93 4.66 21.80
C ASN A 106 1.09 4.20 23.27
N GLN A 107 0.09 4.45 24.12
CA GLN A 107 0.06 3.96 25.50
C GLN A 107 0.02 2.42 25.53
N LEU A 108 -0.85 1.80 24.73
CA LEU A 108 -0.96 0.34 24.64
C LEU A 108 0.33 -0.32 24.13
N VAL A 109 0.99 0.25 23.12
CA VAL A 109 2.27 -0.26 22.62
C VAL A 109 3.36 -0.16 23.69
N LYS A 110 3.41 0.93 24.46
CA LYS A 110 4.34 1.07 25.60
C LYS A 110 4.08 0.01 26.65
N LEU A 111 2.82 -0.19 27.05
CA LEU A 111 2.43 -1.21 28.02
C LEU A 111 2.78 -2.62 27.55
N LYS A 112 2.46 -2.97 26.30
CA LYS A 112 2.81 -4.27 25.70
C LYS A 112 4.32 -4.51 25.78
N ARG A 113 5.14 -3.50 25.43
CA ARG A 113 6.60 -3.61 25.48
C ARG A 113 7.13 -3.79 26.91
N SER A 114 6.55 -3.13 27.91
CA SER A 114 6.96 -3.30 29.31
C SER A 114 6.62 -4.68 29.86
N CYS A 115 5.45 -5.23 29.55
CA CYS A 115 5.05 -6.56 30.00
C CYS A 115 5.90 -7.67 29.37
N LEU A 116 6.22 -7.56 28.08
CA LEU A 116 7.04 -8.55 27.39
C LEU A 116 8.51 -8.52 27.84
N ARG A 117 9.08 -7.34 28.12
CA ARG A 117 10.44 -7.20 28.69
C ARG A 117 10.56 -7.66 30.15
N GLY A 118 9.44 -7.78 30.86
CA GLY A 118 9.40 -8.34 32.22
C GLY A 118 9.48 -9.86 32.27
N GLY A 119 9.17 -10.55 31.16
CA GLY A 119 9.17 -12.02 31.09
C GLY A 119 10.53 -12.66 30.84
N GLU A 120 11.50 -11.92 30.31
CA GLU A 120 12.85 -12.43 29.98
C GLU A 120 13.85 -12.35 31.15
N ARG A 121 13.42 -11.87 32.33
CA ARG A 121 14.24 -11.83 33.55
C ARG A 121 13.87 -12.97 34.51
N LYS A 122 14.06 -14.21 34.07
CA LYS A 122 14.27 -15.38 34.94
C LYS A 122 15.24 -16.33 34.24
N GLY A 123 16.52 -16.15 34.53
CA GLY A 123 17.65 -17.00 34.16
C GLY A 123 18.79 -16.68 35.11
#